data_AF-A0A927PBC8-F1
#
_entry.id   AF-A0A927PBC8-F1
#
_cell.length_a   1.000
_cell.length_b   1.000
_cell.length_c   1.000
_cell.angle_alpha   90.00
_cell.angle_beta   90.00
_cell.angle_gamma   90.00
#
_symmetry.space_group_name_H-M   'P 1'
#
loop_
_entity.id
_entity.type
_entity.pdbx_description
1 polymer ?
#
loop_
_entity_poly.entity_id
_entity_poly.type
_entity_poly.pdbx_seq_one_letter_code
_entity_poly.pdbx_strand_id
1 'polypeptide(L)'
;MNYYGVYHADYMRTAGSACDAPCITKGRMMLCAKDIASEGDFVGMSEGHMRNRRELAARLGCSPGISAANLVLKAYQRWGAAYPEYIEGPVVTCVMDAGQDMMVLSRDRM
;
A
#
# COMPACT_ATOMS: atom_id res chain seq x y z
N MET A 1 -1.61 4.00 16.09
CA MET A 1 -1.32 3.49 14.73
C MET A 1 -2.06 2.17 14.62
N ASN A 2 -3.03 2.10 13.70
CA ASN A 2 -3.93 0.96 13.61
C ASN A 2 -3.54 0.14 12.36
N TYR A 3 -2.47 -0.64 12.49
CA TYR A 3 -2.01 -1.60 11.49
C TYR A 3 -2.51 -2.98 11.91
N TYR A 4 -3.45 -3.55 11.16
CA TYR A 4 -4.21 -4.72 11.60
C TYR A 4 -3.67 -6.07 11.07
N GLY A 5 -2.69 -6.03 10.17
CA GLY A 5 -1.92 -7.20 9.77
C GLY A 5 -1.79 -7.37 8.25
N VAL A 6 -0.75 -8.09 7.88
CA VAL A 6 -0.47 -8.57 6.53
C VAL A 6 -0.49 -10.08 6.59
N TYR A 7 -1.26 -10.71 5.70
CA TYR A 7 -1.40 -12.15 5.65
C TYR A 7 -1.01 -12.68 4.26
N HIS A 8 -0.09 -13.64 4.26
CA HIS A 8 0.18 -14.52 3.13
C HIS A 8 -0.17 -15.94 3.58
N ALA A 9 -1.01 -16.64 2.82
CA ALA A 9 -1.44 -17.98 3.17
C ALA A 9 -1.61 -18.85 1.92
N ASP A 10 -1.24 -20.12 2.02
CA ASP A 10 -1.43 -21.11 0.94
C ASP A 10 -2.90 -21.51 0.71
N TYR A 11 -3.83 -20.87 1.42
CA TYR A 11 -5.26 -21.08 1.30
C TYR A 11 -5.98 -19.73 1.20
N MET A 12 -7.06 -19.70 0.42
CA MET A 12 -7.86 -18.50 0.21
C MET A 12 -8.51 -18.09 1.54
N ARG A 13 -8.05 -17.00 2.13
CA ARG A 13 -8.72 -16.37 3.27
C ARG A 13 -9.74 -15.38 2.72
N THR A 14 -11.00 -15.57 3.04
CA THR A 14 -11.98 -14.47 3.03
C THR A 14 -11.77 -13.64 4.28
N ALA A 15 -11.84 -12.32 4.15
CA ALA A 15 -11.83 -11.42 5.29
C ALA A 15 -13.09 -11.72 6.11
N GLY A 16 -12.97 -12.57 7.13
CA GLY A 16 -14.04 -12.78 8.11
C GLY A 16 -14.27 -11.49 8.89
N SER A 17 -15.29 -11.49 9.75
CA SER A 17 -15.66 -10.40 10.67
C SER A 17 -14.60 -10.06 11.73
N ALA A 18 -13.33 -10.40 11.51
CA ALA A 18 -12.24 -10.26 12.45
C ALA A 18 -11.47 -8.94 12.33
N CYS A 19 -11.79 -8.10 11.33
CA CYS A 19 -11.10 -6.84 11.10
C CYS A 19 -12.08 -5.66 11.03
N ASP A 20 -11.83 -4.63 11.83
CA ASP A 20 -12.60 -3.37 11.84
C ASP A 20 -12.19 -2.41 10.71
N ALA A 21 -11.31 -2.86 9.81
CA ALA A 21 -10.75 -2.09 8.71
C ALA A 21 -11.01 -2.78 7.35
N PRO A 22 -11.14 -2.02 6.25
CA PRO A 22 -11.26 -2.58 4.91
C PRO A 22 -10.13 -3.57 4.60
N CYS A 23 -10.49 -4.74 4.07
CA CYS A 23 -9.56 -5.78 3.68
C CYS A 23 -9.68 -6.07 2.19
N ILE A 24 -8.56 -6.15 1.48
CA ILE A 24 -8.50 -6.57 0.07
C ILE A 24 -7.68 -7.85 -0.02
N THR A 25 -8.19 -8.80 -0.80
CA THR A 25 -7.52 -10.08 -1.09
C THR A 25 -7.17 -10.14 -2.58
N LYS A 26 -5.93 -10.50 -2.90
CA LYS A 26 -5.47 -10.82 -4.26
C LYS A 26 -4.61 -12.08 -4.24
N GLY A 27 -5.03 -13.11 -4.97
CA GLY A 27 -4.37 -14.41 -4.94
C GLY A 27 -4.28 -14.96 -3.51
N ARG A 28 -3.05 -15.15 -3.03
CA ARG A 28 -2.72 -15.67 -1.69
C ARG A 28 -2.48 -14.58 -0.65
N MET A 29 -2.66 -13.32 -1.03
CA MET A 29 -2.32 -12.16 -0.21
C MET A 29 -3.57 -11.44 0.27
N MET A 30 -3.56 -11.01 1.53
CA MET A 30 -4.58 -10.15 2.11
C MET A 30 -3.95 -9.01 2.89
N LEU A 31 -4.43 -7.80 2.60
CA LEU A 31 -4.05 -6.57 3.29
C LEU A 31 -5.29 -5.92 3.91
N CYS A 32 -5.19 -5.51 5.17
CA CYS A 32 -6.24 -4.77 5.86
C CYS A 32 -5.67 -3.46 6.42
N ALA A 33 -6.22 -2.32 5.98
CA ALA A 33 -5.75 -0.99 6.37
C ALA A 33 -6.86 0.06 6.24
N LYS A 34 -6.68 1.24 6.85
CA LYS A 34 -7.65 2.35 6.78
C LYS A 34 -7.59 3.06 5.43
N ASP A 35 -6.40 3.38 4.93
CA ASP A 35 -6.19 3.82 3.54
C ASP A 35 -5.57 2.67 2.75
N ILE A 36 -6.42 2.01 1.95
CA ILE A 36 -6.07 0.86 1.12
C ILE A 36 -6.50 1.11 -0.32
N ALA A 37 -5.71 0.60 -1.27
CA ALA A 37 -5.97 0.66 -2.69
C ALA A 37 -5.62 -0.66 -3.37
N SER A 38 -6.20 -0.90 -4.55
CA SER A 38 -5.90 -2.08 -5.37
C SER A 38 -6.00 -1.73 -6.85
N GLU A 39 -5.02 -2.20 -7.63
CA GLU A 39 -4.97 -2.05 -9.09
C GLU A 39 -4.25 -3.25 -9.70
N GLY A 40 -4.85 -3.93 -10.69
CA GLY A 40 -4.23 -5.10 -11.32
C GLY A 40 -3.94 -6.22 -10.31
N ASP A 41 -2.68 -6.66 -10.20
CA ASP A 41 -2.21 -7.64 -9.21
C ASP A 41 -1.70 -7.00 -7.91
N PHE A 42 -1.78 -5.67 -7.80
CA PHE A 42 -1.23 -4.93 -6.67
C PHE A 42 -2.29 -4.60 -5.62
N VAL A 43 -1.91 -4.70 -4.35
CA VAL A 43 -2.65 -4.15 -3.21
C VAL A 43 -1.71 -3.28 -2.41
N GLY A 44 -2.14 -2.07 -2.05
CA GLY A 44 -1.29 -1.10 -1.38
C GLY A 44 -1.99 -0.42 -0.22
N MET A 45 -1.23 -0.02 0.80
CA MET A 45 -1.71 0.83 1.88
C MET A 45 -0.75 1.99 2.19
N SER A 46 -1.29 3.01 2.85
CA SER A 46 -0.52 4.12 3.39
C SER A 46 -1.10 4.59 4.73
N GLU A 47 -0.37 4.45 5.82
CA GLU A 47 -0.81 4.86 7.16
C GLU A 47 0.12 5.94 7.72
N GLY A 48 -0.43 7.08 8.14
CA GLY A 48 0.32 8.22 8.66
C GLY A 48 0.23 9.44 7.76
N HIS A 49 1.29 10.27 7.74
CA HIS A 49 1.30 11.54 7.03
C HIS A 49 2.44 11.62 6.01
N MET A 50 2.09 11.40 4.74
CA MET A 50 2.97 11.62 3.58
C MET A 50 3.05 13.13 3.28
N ARG A 51 4.17 13.76 3.66
CA ARG A 51 4.40 15.20 3.53
C ARG A 51 4.55 15.64 2.07
N ASN A 52 5.27 14.85 1.28
CA ASN A 52 5.54 15.16 -0.12
C ASN A 52 4.43 14.71 -1.09
N ARG A 53 3.22 14.41 -0.59
CA ARG A 53 2.12 13.85 -1.40
C ARG A 53 1.80 14.65 -2.67
N ARG A 54 1.76 15.98 -2.57
CA ARG A 54 1.45 16.85 -3.73
C ARG A 54 2.55 16.81 -4.79
N GLU A 55 3.80 16.90 -4.36
CA GLU A 55 4.97 16.82 -5.25
C GLU A 55 5.06 15.45 -5.91
N LEU A 56 4.89 14.38 -5.12
CA LEU A 56 4.90 13.01 -5.61
C LEU A 56 3.77 12.75 -6.61
N ALA A 57 2.56 13.25 -6.36
CA ALA A 57 1.44 13.16 -7.30
C ALA A 57 1.75 13.86 -8.63
N ALA A 58 2.33 15.07 -8.59
CA ALA A 58 2.74 15.79 -9.80
C ALA A 58 3.82 15.01 -10.57
N ARG A 59 4.83 14.48 -9.87
CA ARG A 59 5.92 13.70 -10.47
C ARG A 59 5.43 12.41 -11.15
N LEU A 60 4.36 11.81 -10.62
CA LEU A 60 3.73 10.60 -11.17
C LEU A 60 2.58 10.90 -12.15
N GLY A 61 2.33 12.17 -12.50
CA GLY A 61 1.25 12.56 -13.42
C GLY A 61 -0.16 12.27 -12.89
N CYS A 62 -0.32 12.21 -11.57
CA CYS A 62 -1.58 11.91 -10.89
C CYS A 62 -2.35 13.17 -10.51
N SER A 63 -3.66 13.04 -10.32
CA SER A 63 -4.47 14.16 -9.84
C SER A 63 -4.06 14.56 -8.40
N PRO A 64 -4.14 15.85 -8.02
CA PRO A 64 -3.81 16.28 -6.66
C PRO A 64 -4.66 15.61 -5.55
N GLY A 65 -5.85 15.10 -5.92
CA GLY A 65 -6.80 14.44 -5.03
C GLY A 65 -6.56 12.94 -4.80
N ILE A 66 -5.66 12.30 -5.55
CA ILE A 66 -5.39 10.85 -5.46
C ILE A 66 -5.12 10.39 -4.01
N SER A 67 -5.71 9.28 -3.54
CA SER A 67 -5.45 8.79 -2.17
C SER A 67 -3.98 8.42 -1.96
N ALA A 68 -3.50 8.39 -0.71
CA ALA A 68 -2.09 8.09 -0.46
C ALA A 68 -1.78 6.63 -0.81
N ALA A 69 -2.69 5.69 -0.53
CA ALA A 69 -2.55 4.31 -0.97
C ALA A 69 -2.49 4.16 -2.51
N ASN A 70 -3.32 4.89 -3.27
CA ASN A 70 -3.23 4.88 -4.73
C ASN A 70 -1.91 5.49 -5.22
N LEU A 71 -1.43 6.55 -4.57
CA LEU A 71 -0.15 7.17 -4.92
C LEU A 71 1.03 6.23 -4.65
N VAL A 72 0.98 5.44 -3.56
CA VAL A 72 1.93 4.37 -3.26
C VAL A 72 1.94 3.31 -4.38
N LEU A 73 0.78 2.88 -4.86
CA LEU A 73 0.70 1.93 -5.98
C LEU A 73 1.31 2.51 -7.27
N LYS A 74 1.04 3.78 -7.58
CA LYS A 74 1.65 4.45 -8.74
C LYS A 74 3.17 4.60 -8.59
N ALA A 75 3.65 4.85 -7.37
CA ALA A 75 5.09 4.89 -7.09
C ALA A 75 5.74 3.51 -7.28
N TYR A 76 5.12 2.43 -6.78
CA TYR A 76 5.59 1.06 -6.98
C TYR A 76 5.59 0.65 -8.45
N GLN A 77 4.54 0.99 -9.20
CA GLN A 77 4.50 0.74 -10.66
C GLN A 77 5.65 1.44 -11.40
N ARG A 78 6.08 2.62 -10.92
CA ARG A 78 7.13 3.41 -11.55
C ARG A 78 8.55 2.97 -11.16
N TRP A 79 8.76 2.59 -9.90
CA TRP A 79 10.10 2.37 -9.33
C TRP A 79 10.30 0.99 -8.69
N GLY A 80 9.29 0.12 -8.71
CA GLY A 80 9.33 -1.20 -8.08
C GLY A 80 9.61 -1.10 -6.58
N ALA A 81 10.40 -2.04 -6.06
CA ALA A 81 10.75 -2.11 -4.64
C ALA A 81 11.54 -0.89 -4.10
N ALA A 82 12.08 -0.04 -4.98
CA ALA A 82 12.76 1.20 -4.59
C ALA A 82 11.81 2.37 -4.34
N TYR A 83 10.50 2.21 -4.57
CA TYR A 83 9.52 3.29 -4.35
C TYR A 83 9.59 3.97 -2.97
N PRO A 84 9.95 3.30 -1.85
CA PRO A 84 9.95 3.97 -0.55
C PRO A 84 10.98 5.10 -0.44
N GLU A 85 12.02 5.09 -1.28
CA GLU A 85 13.04 6.15 -1.32
C GLU A 85 12.47 7.51 -1.75
N TYR A 86 11.29 7.52 -2.38
CA TYR A 86 10.62 8.71 -2.90
C TYR A 86 9.48 9.21 -2.00
N ILE A 87 9.27 8.58 -0.84
CA ILE A 87 8.20 8.91 0.09
C ILE A 87 8.77 9.61 1.31
N GLU A 88 8.17 10.74 1.67
CA GLU A 88 8.63 11.56 2.79
C GLU A 88 7.55 11.80 3.83
N GLY A 89 7.97 11.83 5.10
CA GLY A 89 7.12 12.08 6.25
C GLY A 89 6.91 10.84 7.12
N PRO A 90 6.26 10.99 8.28
CA PRO A 90 5.98 9.90 9.20
C PRO A 90 4.85 9.02 8.64
N VAL A 91 5.22 8.05 7.80
CA VAL A 91 4.28 7.20 7.07
C VAL A 91 4.81 5.78 6.97
N VAL A 92 3.91 4.82 7.19
CA VAL A 92 4.12 3.40 6.89
C VAL A 92 3.40 3.09 5.58
N THR A 93 4.07 2.41 4.67
CA THR A 93 3.48 1.99 3.40
C THR A 93 3.75 0.51 3.18
N CYS A 94 2.82 -0.16 2.50
CA CYS A 94 3.03 -1.53 2.06
C CYS A 94 2.47 -1.70 0.66
N VAL A 95 3.17 -2.44 -0.18
CA VAL A 95 2.68 -2.96 -1.46
C VAL A 95 2.85 -4.46 -1.48
N MET A 96 1.78 -5.15 -1.81
CA MET A 96 1.73 -6.56 -2.16
C MET A 96 1.59 -6.69 -3.67
N ASP A 97 2.48 -7.44 -4.29
CA ASP A 97 2.48 -7.80 -5.69
C ASP A 97 2.17 -9.29 -5.82
N ALA A 98 0.90 -9.61 -6.07
CA ALA A 98 0.46 -11.00 -6.18
C ALA A 98 1.01 -11.70 -7.43
N GLY A 99 1.40 -10.94 -8.47
CA GLY A 99 2.01 -11.49 -9.68
C GLY A 99 3.45 -11.96 -9.47
N GLN A 100 4.18 -11.30 -8.58
CA GLN A 100 5.58 -11.63 -8.24
C GLN A 100 5.76 -12.36 -6.91
N ASP A 101 4.67 -12.64 -6.19
CA ASP A 101 4.69 -13.16 -4.83
C ASP A 101 5.58 -12.34 -3.88
N MET A 102 5.49 -11.01 -3.98
CA MET A 102 6.37 -10.07 -3.28
C MET A 102 5.60 -9.12 -2.37
N MET A 103 6.21 -8.77 -1.23
CA MET A 103 5.76 -7.66 -0.39
C MET A 103 6.91 -6.70 -0.14
N VAL A 104 6.63 -5.40 -0.28
CA VAL A 104 7.50 -4.32 0.17
C VAL A 104 6.78 -3.59 1.29
N LEU A 105 7.28 -3.71 2.52
CA LEU A 105 6.81 -3.00 3.69
C LEU A 105 7.88 -1.97 4.09
N SER A 106 7.48 -0.71 4.19
CA SER A 106 8.37 0.39 4.54
C SER A 106 7.79 1.24 5.66
N ARG A 107 8.69 1.80 6.47
CA ARG A 107 8.42 2.79 7.50
C ARG A 107 9.43 3.92 7.38
N ASP A 108 8.99 5.12 7.72
CA ASP A 108 9.81 6.32 7.75
C ASP A 108 11.09 6.19 8.58
N ARG A 109 12.12 6.94 8.17
CA ARG A 109 13.34 7.16 8.94
C ARG A 109 12.98 8.12 10.09
N MET A 110 12.91 7.58 11.31
CA MET A 110 12.68 8.39 12.53
C MET A 110 13.71 9.50 12.67
#